data_AF-A0A971T3Q0-F1
#
_entry.id   AF-A0A971T3Q0-F1
#
_cell.length_a   1.000
_cell.length_b   1.000
_cell.length_c   1.000
_cell.angle_alpha   90.00
_cell.angle_beta   90.00
_cell.angle_gamma   90.00
#
_symmetry.space_group_name_H-M   'P 1'
#
loop_
_entity.id
_entity.type
_entity.pdbx_description
1 polymer ?
#
loop_
_entity_poly.entity_id
_entity_poly.type
_entity_poly.pdbx_seq_one_letter_code
_entity_poly.pdbx_strand_id
1 'polypeptide(L)' 'MIRNEVLETIYARSIRNYTDQPVEDEQIETLLNAAIWAPNGENSQNWLFTAVKNKEILLISGFIRHRTSNCNGYRDAYCN' A
#
# COMPACT_ATOMS: atom_id res chain seq x y z
N MET A 1 -2.68 29.22 11.65
CA MET A 1 -2.46 28.04 10.78
C MET A 1 -3.78 27.30 10.63
N ILE A 2 -4.05 26.73 9.46
CA ILE A 2 -5.20 25.84 9.27
C ILE A 2 -4.88 24.53 9.99
N ARG A 3 -5.79 24.04 10.84
CA ARG A 3 -5.62 22.80 11.61
C ARG A 3 -6.92 22.01 11.55
N ASN A 4 -6.86 20.76 11.11
CA ASN A 4 -7.98 19.82 11.10
C ASN A 4 -7.45 18.39 11.18
N GLU A 5 -8.35 17.43 11.41
CA GLU A 5 -8.01 16.02 11.55
C GLU A 5 -7.25 15.44 10.34
N VAL A 6 -7.63 15.86 9.12
CA VAL A 6 -6.98 15.42 7.88
C VAL A 6 -5.51 15.85 7.83
N LEU A 7 -5.23 17.11 8.16
CA LEU A 7 -3.87 17.65 8.15
C LEU A 7 -3.01 17.01 9.25
N GLU A 8 -3.56 16.78 10.44
CA GLU A 8 -2.84 16.07 11.50
C GLU A 8 -2.50 14.62 11.09
N THR A 9 -3.42 13.96 10.38
CA THR A 9 -3.21 12.60 9.84
C THR A 9 -2.08 12.57 8.80
N ILE A 10 -2.03 13.57 7.91
CA ILE A 10 -0.98 13.68 6.88
C ILE A 10 0.42 13.88 7.49
N TYR A 11 0.51 14.55 8.64
CA TYR A 11 1.80 14.80 9.32
C TYR A 11 2.32 13.61 10.12
N ALA A 12 1.54 12.52 10.24
CA ALA A 12 1.92 11.34 11.00
C ALA A 12 3.22 10.68 10.45
N ARG A 13 3.93 9.97 11.34
CA ARG A 13 5.20 9.28 11.03
C ARG A 13 5.00 7.77 10.97
N SER A 14 5.87 7.08 10.23
CA SER A 14 5.84 5.62 10.11
C SER A 14 6.04 4.93 11.46
N ILE A 15 5.11 4.05 11.83
CA ILE A 15 5.18 3.16 12.98
C ILE A 15 5.95 1.89 12.57
N ARG A 16 6.77 1.35 13.47
CA ARG A 16 7.56 0.11 13.24
C ARG A 16 7.47 -0.92 14.37
N ASN A 17 6.62 -0.65 15.36
CA ASN A 17 6.32 -1.56 16.45
C ASN A 17 4.82 -1.79 16.46
N TYR A 18 4.39 -3.04 16.31
CA TYR A 18 2.99 -3.40 16.11
C TYR A 18 2.55 -4.42 17.16
N THR A 19 1.27 -4.39 17.50
CA THR A 19 0.62 -5.38 18.36
C THR A 19 0.25 -6.63 17.57
N ASP A 20 0.00 -7.74 18.27
CA ASP A 20 -0.53 -8.98 17.67
C ASP A 20 -2.04 -8.92 17.33
N GLN A 21 -2.70 -7.80 17.63
CA GLN A 21 -4.11 -7.60 17.29
C GLN A 21 -4.32 -7.69 15.78
N PRO A 22 -5.23 -8.57 15.30
CA PRO A 22 -5.56 -8.63 13.89
C PRO A 22 -6.30 -7.36 13.43
N VAL A 23 -6.13 -6.99 12.17
CA VAL A 23 -6.90 -5.93 11.53
C VAL A 23 -8.22 -6.50 11.03
N GLU A 24 -9.31 -5.79 11.33
CA GLU A 24 -10.66 -6.18 10.89
C GLU A 24 -10.82 -5.98 9.38
N ASP A 25 -11.64 -6.83 8.75
CA ASP A 25 -11.81 -6.79 7.29
C ASP A 25 -12.41 -5.46 6.81
N GLU A 26 -13.37 -4.90 7.55
CA GLU A 26 -13.96 -3.59 7.26
C GLU A 26 -12.91 -2.46 7.21
N GLN A 27 -11.91 -2.51 8.09
CA GLN A 27 -10.83 -1.53 8.11
C GLN A 27 -9.95 -1.67 6.86
N ILE A 28 -9.66 -2.90 6.45
CA ILE A 28 -8.89 -3.19 5.23
C ILE A 28 -9.66 -2.69 4.01
N GLU A 29 -10.94 -3.01 3.89
CA GLU A 29 -11.80 -2.57 2.78
C GLU A 29 -11.90 -1.05 2.71
N THR A 30 -12.06 -0.38 3.86
CA THR A 30 -12.08 1.09 3.93
C THR A 30 -10.80 1.70 3.38
N LEU A 31 -9.64 1.15 3.76
CA LEU A 31 -8.34 1.62 3.28
C LEU A 31 -8.13 1.35 1.78
N LEU A 32 -8.53 0.19 1.30
CA LEU A 32 -8.45 -0.17 -0.12
C LEU A 32 -9.34 0.75 -0.97
N ASN A 33 -10.56 1.02 -0.53
CA ASN A 33 -11.46 1.95 -1.20
C ASN A 33 -10.84 3.35 -1.28
N ALA A 34 -10.29 3.86 -0.17
CA ALA A 34 -9.59 5.15 -0.17
C ALA A 34 -8.40 5.19 -1.14
N ALA A 35 -7.64 4.09 -1.25
CA ALA A 35 -6.52 3.98 -2.16
C ALA A 35 -6.93 3.97 -3.64
N ILE A 36 -8.04 3.28 -3.97
CA ILE A 36 -8.59 3.22 -5.34
C ILE A 36 -9.03 4.61 -5.83
N TRP A 37 -9.60 5.43 -4.94
CA TRP A 37 -10.05 6.78 -5.26
C TRP A 37 -8.93 7.81 -5.41
N ALA A 38 -7.67 7.42 -5.17
CA ALA A 38 -6.54 8.31 -5.37
C ALA A 38 -6.41 8.72 -6.87
N PRO A 39 -6.12 10.00 -7.16
CA PRO A 39 -5.96 10.47 -8.52
C PRO A 39 -4.80 9.74 -9.20
N ASN A 40 -5.01 9.36 -10.46
CA ASN A 40 -4.01 8.66 -11.26
C ASN A 40 -3.98 9.22 -12.69
N GLY A 41 -2.83 9.09 -13.33
CA GLY A 41 -2.63 9.60 -14.69
C GLY A 41 -3.63 8.98 -15.66
N GLU A 42 -4.30 9.84 -16.43
CA GLU A 42 -5.26 9.45 -17.48
C GLU A 42 -6.41 8.56 -16.98
N ASN A 43 -6.67 8.52 -15.67
CA ASN A 43 -7.63 7.60 -15.05
C ASN A 43 -7.38 6.11 -15.41
N SER A 44 -6.13 5.75 -15.64
CA SER A 44 -5.69 4.38 -15.98
C SER A 44 -6.02 3.34 -14.91
N GLN A 45 -6.14 3.75 -13.65
CA GLN A 45 -6.48 2.87 -12.51
C GLN A 45 -5.60 1.61 -12.40
N ASN A 46 -4.32 1.72 -12.75
CA ASN A 46 -3.34 0.63 -12.71
C ASN A 46 -2.95 0.16 -11.29
N TRP A 47 -3.78 0.44 -10.28
CA TRP A 47 -3.52 0.06 -8.90
C TRP A 47 -3.84 -1.43 -8.70
N LEU A 48 -2.84 -2.21 -8.30
CA LEU A 48 -3.03 -3.59 -7.87
C LEU A 48 -2.66 -3.72 -6.40
N PHE A 49 -3.64 -4.01 -5.56
CA PHE A 49 -3.45 -4.22 -4.13
C PHE A 49 -3.73 -5.67 -3.76
N THR A 50 -2.84 -6.27 -2.98
CA THR A 50 -3.01 -7.62 -2.42
C THR A 50 -2.90 -7.54 -0.91
N ALA A 51 -3.99 -7.83 -0.19
CA ALA A 51 -3.99 -7.90 1.27
C ALA A 51 -3.65 -9.33 1.73
N VAL A 52 -2.55 -9.49 2.45
CA VAL A 52 -2.11 -10.80 2.97
C VAL A 52 -2.25 -10.83 4.49
N LYS A 53 -3.22 -11.61 4.98
CA LYS A 53 -3.45 -11.81 6.44
C LYS A 53 -2.79 -13.07 6.99
N ASN A 54 -2.45 -14.03 6.14
CA ASN A 54 -1.87 -15.30 6.55
C ASN A 54 -0.38 -15.10 6.92
N LYS A 55 -0.04 -15.38 8.19
CA LYS A 55 1.32 -15.23 8.73
C LYS A 55 2.34 -16.14 8.03
N GLU A 56 1.97 -17.35 7.64
CA GLU A 56 2.87 -18.28 6.92
C GLU A 56 3.22 -17.72 5.54
N ILE A 57 2.23 -17.18 4.82
CA ILE A 57 2.45 -16.53 3.52
C ILE A 57 3.33 -15.28 3.68
N LEU A 58 3.13 -14.48 4.73
CA LEU A 58 3.98 -13.32 5.02
C LEU A 58 5.44 -13.71 5.31
N LEU A 59 5.66 -14.81 6.01
CA LEU A 59 7.00 -15.32 6.27
C LEU A 59 7.67 -15.74 4.96
N ILE A 60 6.97 -16.48 4.10
CA ILE A 60 7.49 -16.94 2.80
C ILE A 60 7.71 -15.79 1.82
N SER A 61 6.79 -14.81 1.74
CA SER A 61 6.93 -13.65 0.86
C SER A 61 8.10 -12.75 1.26
N GLY A 62 8.46 -12.72 2.54
CA GLY A 62 9.70 -12.11 3.03
C GLY A 62 10.97 -12.76 2.46
N PHE A 63 10.93 -14.06 2.13
CA PHE A 63 12.02 -14.78 1.46
C PHE A 63 12.03 -14.59 -0.07
N ILE A 64 10.88 -14.29 -0.70
CA ILE A 64 10.79 -13.92 -2.13
C ILE A 64 11.18 -12.45 -2.30
N ARG A 65 12.40 -12.11 -1.90
CA ARG A 65 13.01 -10.79 -2.10
C ARG A 65 14.08 -10.87 -3.19
N HIS A 66 13.75 -11.44 -4.36
CA HIS A 66 14.54 -11.23 -5.58
C HIS A 66 13.80 -11.61 -6.87
N ARG A 67 13.27 -10.59 -7.54
CA ARG A 67 13.68 -10.18 -8.89
C ARG A 67 13.00 -8.84 -9.17
N THR A 68 13.60 -7.74 -8.71
CA THR A 68 13.60 -6.57 -9.57
C THR A 68 14.32 -7.02 -10.84
N SER A 69 13.54 -7.39 -11.85
CA SER A 69 14.02 -7.35 -13.22
C SER A 69 14.75 -6.03 -13.42
N ASN A 70 15.88 -6.09 -14.12
CA ASN A 70 16.66 -4.95 -14.55
C ASN A 70 15.76 -3.81 -15.05
N CYS A 71 15.40 -2.88 -14.17
CA CYS A 71 14.82 -1.61 -14.53
C CYS A 71 15.94 -0.59 -14.31
N ASN A 72 16.85 -0.53 -15.29
CA ASN A 72 17.65 0.68 -15.48
C ASN A 72 16.66 1.83 -15.61
N GLY A 73 16.91 2.89 -14.85
CA GLY A 73 15.93 3.93 -14.54
C GLY A 73 15.07 4.39 -15.72
N TYR A 74 13.84 4.75 -15.38
CA TYR A 74 12.96 5.57 -16.21
C TYR A 74 12.43 4.88 -17.48
N ARG A 75 11.39 4.03 -17.33
CA ARG A 75 10.26 3.75 -18.25
C ARG A 75 9.69 2.36 -17.95
N ASP A 76 8.65 2.25 -17.14
CA ASP A 76 7.82 1.02 -17.04
C ASP A 76 6.39 1.34 -16.57
N ALA A 77 5.81 2.46 -17.04
CA ALA A 77 4.41 2.78 -16.76
C ALA A 77 3.42 2.20 -17.80
N TYR A 78 3.91 1.56 -18.87
CA TYR A 78 3.07 0.98 -19.92
C TYR A 78 3.77 -0.24 -20.53
N CYS A 79 3.70 -1.39 -19.85
CA CYS A 79 3.90 -2.68 -20.50
C CYS A 79 2.60 -3.47 -20.34
N ASN A 80 1.87 -3.58 -21.45
CA ASN A 80 0.89 -4.63 -21.68
C ASN A 80 1.59 -5.99 -21.73
#